data_AF-A0A425BYF1-F1
#
_entry.id   AF-A0A425BYF1-F1
#
_cell.length_a   1.000
_cell.length_b   1.000
_cell.length_c   1.000
_cell.angle_alpha   90.00
_cell.angle_beta   90.00
_cell.angle_gamma   90.00
#
_symmetry.space_group_name_H-M   'P 1'
#
loop_
_entity.id
_entity.type
_entity.pdbx_description
1 polymer ?
#
loop_
_entity_poly.entity_id
_entity_poly.type
_entity_poly.pdbx_seq_one_letter_code
_entity_poly.pdbx_strand_id
1 'polypeptide(L)'
;MEKQLVYTLHQTAQRTSQQRGIVLPLCDNIAALGLSLIMELRAKDVTLPIEVPHCGDLKESIQRTLLEKNNMGIIRFYDVCELASQTTSLLNPSRKIFCKSLSKCHKAYRSFYIKLLAVVFSQFEEIMLLDADTLFFESPMTLWDTDKYRTTGTLFFHDRISQPAKYMGAPFRGNAHVSVLNHYISHFDVTPFAPLGNIQRPKATSENKVPVDLKNYSPSEHLLKSHSWNHRAGHEMDSSLVLWNKKRQPRATAILAAFVAINGINRPPSYGDKELYFLAVELAETQYAFSDFGVGGVGWDFRDNGPGKSVVCGHASHYYPIKPANASTVASTRVLYLNSDAILEYEPAKKPVYYSQARLYEVYAGSFVDRGLEQECPFDVTGVRFSSAQANCILLRQRYYEIVKFWIQ
;
A
#
# COMPACT_ATOMS: atom_id res chain seq x y z
N MET A 1 19.45 -15.72 -8.94
CA MET A 1 18.85 -15.18 -10.19
C MET A 1 19.95 -14.72 -11.13
N GLU A 2 19.79 -14.89 -12.45
CA GLU A 2 20.75 -14.38 -13.44
C GLU A 2 20.75 -12.84 -13.49
N LYS A 3 21.94 -12.22 -13.51
CA LYS A 3 22.10 -10.75 -13.59
C LYS A 3 21.36 -10.12 -14.78
N GLN A 4 21.26 -10.85 -15.89
CA GLN A 4 20.56 -10.40 -17.10
C GLN A 4 19.07 -10.12 -16.87
N LEU A 5 18.44 -10.89 -15.98
CA LEU A 5 17.03 -10.72 -15.67
C LEU A 5 16.80 -9.51 -14.79
N VAL A 6 17.69 -9.26 -13.83
CA VAL A 6 17.67 -8.03 -13.01
C VAL A 6 17.76 -6.80 -13.90
N TYR A 7 18.66 -6.81 -14.90
CA TYR A 7 18.78 -5.72 -15.85
C TYR A 7 17.49 -5.51 -16.68
N THR A 8 16.86 -6.59 -17.16
CA THR A 8 15.58 -6.50 -17.88
C THR A 8 14.47 -5.93 -17.00
N LEU A 9 14.35 -6.40 -15.76
CA LEU A 9 13.34 -5.92 -14.79
C LEU A 9 13.56 -4.44 -14.47
N HIS A 10 14.81 -4.04 -14.22
CA HIS A 10 15.17 -2.65 -14.01
C HIS A 10 14.83 -1.78 -15.23
N GLN A 11 15.26 -2.16 -16.43
CA GLN A 11 14.97 -1.39 -17.65
C GLN A 11 13.47 -1.28 -17.93
N THR A 12 12.72 -2.36 -17.72
CA THR A 12 11.26 -2.33 -17.86
C THR A 12 10.64 -1.33 -16.88
N ALA A 13 11.06 -1.40 -15.62
CA ALA A 13 10.58 -0.48 -14.59
C ALA A 13 11.04 0.98 -14.82
N GLN A 14 12.21 1.24 -15.39
CA GLN A 14 12.69 2.63 -15.55
C GLN A 14 12.16 3.32 -16.81
N ARG A 15 11.28 2.68 -17.60
CA ARG A 15 10.58 3.31 -18.74
C ARG A 15 9.54 4.31 -18.26
N THR A 16 10.01 5.50 -17.92
CA THR A 16 9.20 6.63 -17.46
C THR A 16 9.25 7.75 -18.50
N SER A 17 8.14 8.47 -18.65
CA SER A 17 8.01 9.61 -19.58
C SER A 17 7.33 10.82 -18.94
N GLN A 18 6.78 10.66 -17.73
CA GLN A 18 6.08 11.70 -16.99
C GLN A 18 6.65 11.78 -15.57
N GLN A 19 6.74 12.99 -15.01
CA GLN A 19 7.35 13.18 -13.70
C GLN A 19 6.53 12.56 -12.58
N ARG A 20 5.23 12.85 -12.50
CA ARG A 20 4.42 12.50 -11.34
C ARG A 20 2.97 12.23 -11.74
N GLY A 21 2.37 11.23 -11.12
CA GLY A 21 0.97 10.91 -11.33
C GLY A 21 0.41 9.91 -10.32
N ILE A 22 -0.89 9.67 -10.46
CA ILE A 22 -1.63 8.70 -9.64
C ILE A 22 -1.83 7.43 -10.46
N VAL A 23 -1.66 6.28 -9.82
CA VAL A 23 -1.94 4.98 -10.42
C VAL A 23 -3.09 4.34 -9.65
N LEU A 24 -4.18 4.04 -10.35
CA LEU A 24 -5.41 3.50 -9.76
C LEU A 24 -5.85 2.28 -10.58
N PRO A 25 -5.36 1.08 -10.25
CA PRO A 25 -5.74 -0.13 -10.98
C PRO A 25 -7.23 -0.45 -10.78
N LEU A 26 -7.96 -0.74 -11.85
CA LEU A 26 -9.40 -1.02 -11.79
C LEU A 26 -9.80 -2.23 -12.64
N CYS A 27 -10.92 -2.83 -12.26
CA CYS A 27 -11.70 -3.77 -13.05
C CYS A 27 -13.18 -3.40 -12.98
N ASP A 28 -14.03 -4.01 -13.80
CA ASP A 28 -15.47 -3.71 -13.90
C ASP A 28 -16.16 -3.66 -12.52
N ASN A 29 -15.87 -4.61 -11.64
CA ASN A 29 -16.54 -4.76 -10.35
C ASN A 29 -16.30 -3.58 -9.39
N ILE A 30 -15.15 -2.92 -9.51
CA ILE A 30 -14.77 -1.78 -8.65
C ILE A 30 -14.69 -0.46 -9.42
N ALA A 31 -15.06 -0.46 -10.71
CA ALA A 31 -14.95 0.70 -11.59
C ALA A 31 -15.74 1.89 -11.04
N ALA A 32 -16.99 1.67 -10.61
CA ALA A 32 -17.83 2.73 -10.03
C ALA A 32 -17.18 3.37 -8.78
N LEU A 33 -16.55 2.55 -7.95
CA LEU A 33 -15.88 2.98 -6.73
C LEU A 33 -14.61 3.77 -7.09
N GLY A 34 -13.70 3.22 -7.87
CA GLY A 34 -12.45 3.92 -8.21
C GLY A 34 -12.64 5.19 -9.04
N LEU A 35 -13.57 5.19 -10.00
CA LEU A 35 -13.80 6.39 -10.81
C LEU A 35 -14.43 7.52 -10.00
N SER A 36 -15.24 7.21 -8.99
CA SER A 36 -15.74 8.24 -8.09
C SER A 36 -14.65 8.78 -7.16
N LEU A 37 -13.55 8.04 -6.92
CA LEU A 37 -12.36 8.55 -6.20
C LEU A 37 -11.67 9.62 -7.03
N ILE A 38 -11.61 9.44 -8.35
CA ILE A 38 -11.07 10.47 -9.25
C ILE A 38 -11.87 11.77 -9.10
N MET A 39 -13.21 11.69 -9.09
CA MET A 39 -14.05 12.89 -8.87
C MET A 39 -13.76 13.56 -7.53
N GLU A 40 -13.57 12.77 -6.46
CA GLU A 40 -13.16 13.31 -5.16
C GLU A 40 -11.80 14.01 -5.22
N LEU A 41 -10.80 13.39 -5.83
CA LEU A 41 -9.47 13.97 -5.98
C LEU A 41 -9.54 15.30 -6.74
N ARG A 42 -10.34 15.39 -7.82
CA ARG A 42 -10.56 16.65 -8.55
C ARG A 42 -11.23 17.71 -7.68
N ALA A 43 -12.19 17.34 -6.85
CA ALA A 43 -12.85 18.25 -5.91
C ALA A 43 -11.92 18.73 -4.77
N LYS A 44 -10.74 18.12 -4.60
CA LYS A 44 -9.68 18.51 -3.67
C LYS A 44 -8.47 19.11 -4.38
N ASP A 45 -8.68 19.67 -5.56
CA ASP A 45 -7.67 20.34 -6.39
C ASP A 45 -6.47 19.46 -6.78
N VAL A 46 -6.66 18.14 -6.82
CA VAL A 46 -5.65 17.21 -7.33
C VAL A 46 -5.75 17.19 -8.85
N THR A 47 -4.82 17.85 -9.54
CA THR A 47 -4.80 17.98 -11.01
C THR A 47 -3.86 17.00 -11.71
N LEU A 48 -3.19 16.12 -10.96
CA LEU A 48 -2.25 15.14 -11.50
C LEU A 48 -2.90 14.22 -12.55
N PRO A 49 -2.16 13.81 -13.59
CA PRO A 49 -2.60 12.77 -14.51
C PRO A 49 -2.77 11.44 -13.77
N ILE A 50 -3.74 10.64 -14.22
CA ILE A 50 -4.08 9.35 -13.61
C ILE A 50 -3.92 8.23 -14.63
N GLU A 51 -3.17 7.20 -14.25
CA GLU A 51 -3.10 5.94 -14.97
C GLU A 51 -4.07 4.93 -14.34
N VAL A 52 -4.93 4.32 -15.17
CA VAL A 52 -5.87 3.28 -14.76
C VAL A 52 -5.51 1.97 -15.48
N PRO A 53 -4.52 1.23 -14.96
CA PRO A 53 -4.18 -0.08 -15.50
C PRO A 53 -5.28 -1.10 -15.17
N HIS A 54 -5.62 -1.93 -16.15
CA HIS A 54 -6.49 -3.09 -15.99
C HIS A 54 -5.82 -4.32 -16.60
N CYS A 55 -6.40 -5.50 -16.44
CA CYS A 55 -5.85 -6.78 -16.92
C CYS A 55 -6.84 -7.47 -17.87
N GLY A 56 -7.33 -6.72 -18.86
CA GLY A 56 -8.41 -7.13 -19.77
C GLY A 56 -9.77 -7.34 -19.12
N ASP A 57 -9.98 -6.78 -17.92
CA ASP A 57 -11.16 -6.93 -17.07
C ASP A 57 -11.82 -5.58 -16.72
N LEU A 58 -11.55 -4.55 -17.52
CA LEU A 58 -12.26 -3.28 -17.53
C LEU A 58 -12.80 -3.03 -18.95
N LYS A 59 -14.11 -2.99 -19.11
CA LYS A 59 -14.78 -2.82 -20.41
C LYS A 59 -14.34 -1.55 -21.12
N GLU A 60 -14.07 -1.66 -22.41
CA GLU A 60 -13.71 -0.52 -23.26
C GLU A 60 -14.80 0.55 -23.30
N SER A 61 -16.09 0.16 -23.22
CA SER A 61 -17.20 1.12 -23.16
C SER A 61 -17.10 2.05 -21.94
N ILE A 62 -16.74 1.51 -20.78
CA ILE A 62 -16.51 2.30 -19.56
C ILE A 62 -15.37 3.29 -19.81
N GLN A 63 -14.25 2.83 -20.36
CA GLN A 63 -13.09 3.67 -20.65
C GLN A 63 -13.45 4.83 -21.59
N ARG A 64 -14.14 4.55 -22.69
CA ARG A 64 -14.59 5.56 -23.67
C ARG A 64 -15.52 6.60 -23.04
N THR A 65 -16.55 6.14 -22.32
CA THR A 65 -17.49 7.05 -21.64
C THR A 65 -16.79 8.00 -20.68
N LEU A 66 -15.75 7.53 -19.98
CA LEU A 66 -15.02 8.35 -19.02
C LEU A 66 -14.06 9.34 -19.67
N LEU A 67 -13.45 8.98 -20.81
CA LEU A 67 -12.60 9.89 -21.57
C LEU A 67 -13.38 11.08 -22.16
N GLU A 68 -14.70 10.96 -22.35
CA GLU A 68 -15.58 12.05 -22.77
C GLU A 68 -15.91 13.04 -21.63
N LYS A 69 -15.56 12.74 -20.38
CA LYS A 69 -15.88 13.57 -19.21
C LYS A 69 -14.73 14.53 -18.90
N ASN A 70 -14.82 15.77 -19.40
CA ASN A 70 -13.79 16.80 -19.20
C ASN A 70 -13.41 17.05 -17.73
N ASN A 71 -14.36 16.89 -16.80
CA ASN A 71 -14.13 17.10 -15.37
C ASN A 71 -13.31 15.97 -14.69
N MET A 72 -13.00 14.88 -15.40
CA MET A 72 -12.17 13.79 -14.88
C MET A 72 -10.66 14.05 -15.05
N GLY A 73 -10.29 15.07 -15.82
CA GLY A 73 -8.90 15.42 -16.11
C GLY A 73 -8.21 14.41 -17.03
N ILE A 74 -6.88 14.37 -16.99
CA ILE A 74 -6.09 13.49 -17.86
C ILE A 74 -6.09 12.07 -17.27
N ILE A 75 -6.69 11.13 -17.99
CA ILE A 75 -6.73 9.70 -17.64
C ILE A 75 -6.14 8.86 -18.77
N ARG A 76 -5.28 7.90 -18.42
CA ARG A 76 -4.77 6.88 -19.34
C ARG A 76 -5.19 5.49 -18.87
N PHE A 77 -6.15 4.88 -19.57
CA PHE A 77 -6.48 3.47 -19.42
C PHE A 77 -5.54 2.62 -20.28
N TYR A 78 -5.12 1.45 -19.78
CA TYR A 78 -4.32 0.49 -20.55
C TYR A 78 -4.35 -0.91 -19.95
N ASP A 79 -4.19 -1.93 -20.79
CA ASP A 79 -4.04 -3.31 -20.36
C ASP A 79 -2.59 -3.60 -19.94
N VAL A 80 -2.35 -3.64 -18.64
CA VAL A 80 -1.01 -3.93 -18.10
C VAL A 80 -0.63 -5.40 -18.25
N CYS A 81 -1.62 -6.30 -18.34
CA CYS A 81 -1.38 -7.73 -18.56
C CYS A 81 -0.97 -8.03 -19.99
N GLU A 82 -1.47 -7.26 -20.96
CA GLU A 82 -0.98 -7.29 -22.33
C GLU A 82 0.50 -6.91 -22.37
N LEU A 83 0.88 -5.76 -21.79
CA LEU A 83 2.27 -5.31 -21.69
C LEU A 83 3.17 -6.35 -21.01
N ALA A 84 2.72 -6.91 -19.88
CA ALA A 84 3.46 -7.93 -19.14
C ALA A 84 3.63 -9.23 -19.95
N SER A 85 2.62 -9.63 -20.73
CA SER A 85 2.67 -10.83 -21.59
C SER A 85 3.58 -10.67 -22.80
N GLN A 86 3.75 -9.44 -23.28
CA GLN A 86 4.63 -9.12 -24.40
C GLN A 86 6.08 -8.92 -23.95
N THR A 87 6.32 -8.64 -22.66
CA THR A 87 7.66 -8.38 -22.14
C THR A 87 8.57 -9.62 -22.17
N THR A 88 9.73 -9.47 -22.80
CA THR A 88 10.76 -10.50 -22.96
C THR A 88 12.11 -10.03 -22.41
N SER A 89 13.03 -10.97 -22.18
CA SER A 89 14.39 -10.66 -21.78
C SER A 89 15.11 -9.85 -22.86
N LEU A 90 15.81 -8.78 -22.44
CA LEU A 90 16.58 -7.93 -23.36
C LEU A 90 17.66 -8.70 -24.12
N LEU A 91 18.16 -9.79 -23.55
CA LEU A 91 19.24 -10.61 -24.12
C LEU A 91 18.74 -11.95 -24.68
N ASN A 92 17.45 -12.28 -24.47
CA ASN A 92 16.84 -13.49 -25.00
C ASN A 92 15.34 -13.27 -25.25
N PRO A 93 14.95 -12.88 -26.48
CA PRO A 93 13.54 -12.61 -26.83
C PRO A 93 12.59 -13.79 -26.61
N SER A 94 13.10 -15.03 -26.61
CA SER A 94 12.28 -16.23 -26.35
C SER A 94 11.91 -16.39 -24.87
N ARG A 95 12.60 -15.69 -23.96
CA ARG A 95 12.34 -15.74 -22.52
C ARG A 95 11.33 -14.65 -22.13
N LYS A 96 10.12 -15.08 -21.80
CA LYS A 96 9.10 -14.22 -21.16
C LYS A 96 9.50 -13.83 -19.75
N ILE A 97 9.09 -12.64 -19.30
CA ILE A 97 9.49 -12.10 -17.99
C ILE A 97 8.44 -12.27 -16.91
N PHE A 98 7.18 -11.92 -17.19
CA PHE A 98 6.11 -11.92 -16.18
C PHE A 98 5.18 -13.12 -16.32
N CYS A 99 4.76 -13.45 -17.54
CA CYS A 99 3.88 -14.58 -17.80
C CYS A 99 4.14 -15.23 -19.16
N LYS A 100 3.82 -16.52 -19.28
CA LYS A 100 4.04 -17.28 -20.52
C LYS A 100 3.07 -16.92 -21.66
N SER A 101 1.90 -16.41 -21.31
CA SER A 101 0.84 -15.98 -22.25
C SER A 101 -0.12 -15.02 -21.56
N LEU A 102 -0.93 -14.28 -22.33
CA LEU A 102 -1.92 -13.34 -21.79
C LEU A 102 -2.89 -14.03 -20.81
N SER A 103 -3.40 -15.21 -21.14
CA SER A 103 -4.25 -16.01 -20.23
C SER A 103 -3.56 -16.32 -18.89
N LYS A 104 -2.25 -16.63 -18.91
CA LYS A 104 -1.47 -16.84 -17.67
C LYS A 104 -1.27 -15.54 -16.90
N CYS A 105 -1.12 -14.40 -17.58
CA CYS A 105 -1.13 -13.09 -16.92
C CYS A 105 -2.47 -12.83 -16.24
N HIS A 106 -3.61 -13.03 -16.93
CA HIS A 106 -4.93 -12.86 -16.33
C HIS A 106 -5.09 -13.67 -15.04
N LYS A 107 -4.71 -14.96 -15.07
CA LYS A 107 -4.79 -15.82 -13.88
C LYS A 107 -3.87 -15.35 -12.74
N ALA A 108 -2.71 -14.79 -13.06
CA ALA A 108 -1.73 -14.36 -12.06
C ALA A 108 -2.05 -12.99 -11.45
N TYR A 109 -2.62 -12.07 -12.24
CA TYR A 109 -2.66 -10.64 -11.89
C TYR A 109 -4.06 -10.03 -11.84
N ARG A 110 -5.16 -10.74 -12.18
CA ARG A 110 -6.53 -10.28 -11.86
C ARG A 110 -6.83 -10.46 -10.37
N SER A 111 -6.05 -9.78 -9.55
CA SER A 111 -6.06 -9.78 -8.09
C SER A 111 -5.27 -8.57 -7.59
N PHE A 112 -4.99 -8.50 -6.30
CA PHE A 112 -4.10 -7.50 -5.69
C PHE A 112 -2.75 -7.31 -6.43
N TYR A 113 -2.22 -8.37 -7.05
CA TYR A 113 -0.92 -8.33 -7.72
C TYR A 113 -0.89 -7.46 -8.99
N ILE A 114 -2.04 -7.01 -9.53
CA ILE A 114 -2.07 -6.01 -10.61
C ILE A 114 -1.34 -4.73 -10.19
N LYS A 115 -1.43 -4.35 -8.92
CA LYS A 115 -0.81 -3.12 -8.39
C LYS A 115 0.71 -3.11 -8.56
N LEU A 116 1.35 -4.27 -8.47
CA LEU A 116 2.79 -4.39 -8.69
C LEU A 116 3.16 -4.19 -10.16
N LEU A 117 2.39 -4.79 -11.08
CA LEU A 117 2.56 -4.51 -12.51
C LEU A 117 2.25 -3.06 -12.83
N ALA A 118 1.24 -2.48 -12.20
CA ALA A 118 0.87 -1.08 -12.35
C ALA A 118 2.05 -0.17 -11.98
N VAL A 119 2.72 -0.39 -10.85
CA VAL A 119 3.94 0.36 -10.49
C VAL A 119 5.07 0.12 -11.50
N VAL A 120 5.31 -1.13 -11.90
CA VAL A 120 6.40 -1.48 -12.83
C VAL A 120 6.21 -0.83 -14.21
N PHE A 121 5.00 -0.90 -14.78
CA PHE A 121 4.71 -0.43 -16.14
C PHE A 121 4.19 1.01 -16.22
N SER A 122 3.93 1.65 -15.08
CA SER A 122 3.54 3.06 -15.06
C SER A 122 4.62 3.93 -15.71
N GLN A 123 4.15 4.94 -16.45
CA GLN A 123 5.00 5.93 -17.10
C GLN A 123 5.49 7.03 -16.15
N PHE A 124 5.02 7.05 -14.90
CA PHE A 124 5.41 8.04 -13.91
C PHE A 124 6.74 7.69 -13.24
N GLU A 125 7.59 8.70 -13.04
CA GLU A 125 8.76 8.60 -12.15
C GLU A 125 8.31 8.52 -10.68
N GLU A 126 7.36 9.38 -10.30
CA GLU A 126 6.78 9.48 -8.96
C GLU A 126 5.31 9.05 -8.98
N ILE A 127 5.02 7.95 -8.28
CA ILE A 127 3.72 7.28 -8.28
C ILE A 127 3.05 7.47 -6.91
N MET A 128 1.79 7.86 -6.94
CA MET A 128 0.85 7.66 -5.84
C MET A 128 -0.10 6.54 -6.26
N LEU A 129 0.13 5.33 -5.75
CA LEU A 129 -0.73 4.19 -5.98
C LEU A 129 -1.86 4.23 -4.95
N LEU A 130 -3.10 4.05 -5.43
CA LEU A 130 -4.31 4.12 -4.61
C LEU A 130 -5.20 2.89 -4.80
N ASP A 131 -5.92 2.53 -3.74
CA ASP A 131 -7.06 1.61 -3.80
C ASP A 131 -8.34 2.35 -4.16
N ALA A 132 -9.27 1.65 -4.81
CA ALA A 132 -10.53 2.23 -5.26
C ALA A 132 -11.40 2.74 -4.10
N ASP A 133 -11.34 2.05 -2.97
CA ASP A 133 -12.07 2.28 -1.73
C ASP A 133 -11.34 3.19 -0.73
N THR A 134 -10.36 3.95 -1.23
CA THR A 134 -9.78 5.06 -0.46
C THR A 134 -10.74 6.26 -0.45
N LEU A 135 -10.85 6.92 0.72
CA LEU A 135 -11.57 8.18 0.92
C LEU A 135 -10.65 9.16 1.64
N PHE A 136 -10.33 10.29 1.01
CA PHE A 136 -9.53 11.34 1.61
C PHE A 136 -10.40 12.38 2.33
N PHE A 137 -10.04 12.73 3.55
CA PHE A 137 -10.60 13.93 4.20
C PHE A 137 -9.88 15.19 3.76
N GLU A 138 -8.61 15.08 3.39
CA GLU A 138 -7.74 16.20 2.99
C GLU A 138 -7.01 15.88 1.69
N SER A 139 -6.57 16.91 0.96
CA SER A 139 -5.81 16.68 -0.28
C SER A 139 -4.52 15.89 0.01
N PRO A 140 -4.24 14.78 -0.70
CA PRO A 140 -3.03 13.99 -0.50
C PRO A 140 -1.77 14.66 -1.08
N MET A 141 -1.90 15.80 -1.75
CA MET A 141 -0.78 16.48 -2.42
C MET A 141 0.33 16.90 -1.47
N THR A 142 0.02 17.20 -0.21
CA THR A 142 1.03 17.58 0.78
C THR A 142 1.99 16.43 1.13
N LEU A 143 1.65 15.18 0.80
CA LEU A 143 2.50 14.02 1.08
C LEU A 143 3.81 14.05 0.28
N TRP A 144 3.77 14.60 -0.94
CA TRP A 144 4.96 14.78 -1.78
C TRP A 144 5.98 15.73 -1.16
N ASP A 145 5.53 16.64 -0.30
CA ASP A 145 6.35 17.67 0.31
C ASP A 145 6.92 17.27 1.67
N THR A 146 6.54 16.11 2.18
CA THR A 146 7.09 15.58 3.43
C THR A 146 8.58 15.27 3.29
N ASP A 147 9.36 15.56 4.33
CA ASP A 147 10.77 15.17 4.36
C ASP A 147 10.94 13.65 4.23
N LYS A 148 10.01 12.87 4.78
CA LYS A 148 9.94 11.41 4.61
C LYS A 148 9.98 11.02 3.12
N TYR A 149 9.09 11.56 2.30
CA TYR A 149 9.07 11.27 0.86
C TYR A 149 10.25 11.94 0.13
N ARG A 150 10.55 13.20 0.39
CA ARG A 150 11.64 13.93 -0.29
C ARG A 150 13.03 13.34 -0.01
N THR A 151 13.25 12.68 1.11
CA THR A 151 14.54 12.06 1.45
C THR A 151 14.65 10.61 1.01
N THR A 152 13.54 9.87 0.94
CA THR A 152 13.58 8.43 0.62
C THR A 152 12.94 8.07 -0.71
N GLY A 153 12.03 8.87 -1.24
CA GLY A 153 11.25 8.55 -2.43
C GLY A 153 10.17 7.51 -2.18
N THR A 154 9.92 7.12 -0.93
CA THR A 154 8.77 6.28 -0.57
C THR A 154 8.06 6.81 0.66
N LEU A 155 6.78 6.48 0.78
CA LEU A 155 6.01 6.71 2.00
C LEU A 155 4.92 5.65 2.10
N PHE A 156 4.95 4.92 3.22
CA PHE A 156 4.05 3.81 3.51
C PHE A 156 3.22 4.09 4.78
N PHE A 157 2.12 3.36 4.92
CA PHE A 157 1.27 3.39 6.10
C PHE A 157 1.25 2.02 6.77
N HIS A 158 1.12 2.00 8.09
CA HIS A 158 1.11 0.77 8.86
C HIS A 158 -0.25 0.07 8.81
N ASP A 159 -0.23 -1.25 8.79
CA ASP A 159 -1.42 -2.08 9.01
C ASP A 159 -1.62 -2.34 10.52
N ARG A 160 -2.69 -3.06 10.86
CA ARG A 160 -3.05 -3.43 12.23
C ARG A 160 -1.99 -4.35 12.82
N ILE A 161 -1.62 -4.05 14.07
CA ILE A 161 -0.79 -4.93 14.90
C ILE A 161 -1.67 -6.08 15.42
N SER A 162 -2.03 -6.99 14.51
CA SER A 162 -3.03 -8.03 14.72
C SER A 162 -2.60 -9.33 14.06
N GLN A 163 -3.30 -10.43 14.35
CA GLN A 163 -3.10 -11.72 13.72
C GLN A 163 -1.64 -12.23 13.72
N PRO A 164 -0.95 -12.26 14.87
CA PRO A 164 0.49 -12.53 14.97
C PRO A 164 0.95 -13.88 14.40
N ALA A 165 0.03 -14.84 14.24
CA ALA A 165 0.31 -16.18 13.70
C ALA A 165 -0.22 -16.41 12.27
N LYS A 166 -0.62 -15.36 11.54
CA LYS A 166 -1.07 -15.45 10.15
C LYS A 166 -0.15 -14.70 9.20
N TYR A 167 -0.23 -15.02 7.91
CA TYR A 167 0.51 -14.36 6.83
C TYR A 167 2.01 -14.31 7.11
N MET A 168 2.61 -13.14 7.30
CA MET A 168 4.03 -12.99 7.62
C MET A 168 4.42 -13.65 8.94
N GLY A 169 3.52 -13.60 9.94
CA GLY A 169 3.74 -14.13 11.27
C GLY A 169 3.47 -15.63 11.42
N ALA A 170 2.99 -16.30 10.36
CA ALA A 170 2.75 -17.73 10.41
C ALA A 170 4.03 -18.50 10.77
N PRO A 171 3.96 -19.52 11.65
CA PRO A 171 5.13 -20.27 12.07
C PRO A 171 5.76 -21.02 10.89
N PHE A 172 7.08 -20.98 10.79
CA PHE A 172 7.81 -21.74 9.78
C PHE A 172 7.81 -23.23 10.14
N ARG A 173 7.61 -24.08 9.12
CA ARG A 173 7.54 -25.53 9.33
C ARG A 173 8.87 -26.04 9.89
N GLY A 174 8.83 -26.64 11.08
CA GLY A 174 10.01 -27.20 11.74
C GLY A 174 10.67 -26.27 12.77
N ASN A 175 10.23 -25.01 12.90
CA ASN A 175 10.67 -24.13 13.98
C ASN A 175 9.59 -23.09 14.33
N ALA A 176 8.90 -23.30 15.45
CA ALA A 176 7.83 -22.40 15.90
C ALA A 176 8.32 -21.01 16.37
N HIS A 177 9.62 -20.85 16.62
CA HIS A 177 10.24 -19.57 17.00
C HIS A 177 10.65 -18.71 15.80
N VAL A 178 10.40 -19.18 14.58
CA VAL A 178 10.73 -18.48 13.33
C VAL A 178 9.45 -18.36 12.54
N SER A 179 9.10 -17.14 12.11
CA SER A 179 7.97 -16.93 11.20
C SER A 179 8.39 -17.16 9.75
N VAL A 180 7.42 -17.34 8.85
CA VAL A 180 7.68 -17.40 7.41
C VAL A 180 8.32 -16.12 6.88
N LEU A 181 8.05 -14.95 7.49
CA LEU A 181 8.77 -13.70 7.19
C LEU A 181 10.24 -13.78 7.58
N ASN A 182 10.53 -14.21 8.81
CA ASN A 182 11.91 -14.29 9.30
C ASN A 182 12.73 -15.26 8.42
N HIS A 183 12.14 -16.41 8.09
CA HIS A 183 12.75 -17.38 7.19
C HIS A 183 12.93 -16.81 5.78
N TYR A 184 11.93 -16.12 5.23
CA TYR A 184 12.02 -15.53 3.88
C TYR A 184 13.16 -14.53 3.77
N ILE A 185 13.25 -13.57 4.70
CA ILE A 185 14.29 -12.54 4.69
C ILE A 185 15.68 -13.15 4.88
N SER A 186 15.86 -14.10 5.81
CA SER A 186 17.18 -14.69 6.08
C SER A 186 17.75 -15.51 4.92
N HIS A 187 16.88 -16.00 4.02
CA HIS A 187 17.28 -16.81 2.87
C HIS A 187 17.23 -16.05 1.54
N PHE A 188 16.84 -14.77 1.54
CA PHE A 188 16.80 -13.98 0.32
C PHE A 188 18.21 -13.58 -0.12
N ASP A 189 18.57 -13.89 -1.37
CA ASP A 189 19.85 -13.48 -1.97
C ASP A 189 19.70 -12.12 -2.67
N VAL A 190 20.22 -11.07 -2.03
CA VAL A 190 20.20 -9.70 -2.57
C VAL A 190 21.31 -9.46 -3.61
N THR A 191 22.31 -10.33 -3.70
CA THR A 191 23.51 -10.17 -4.53
C THR A 191 23.20 -9.84 -6.01
N PRO A 192 22.19 -10.47 -6.66
CA PRO A 192 21.85 -10.15 -8.05
C PRO A 192 21.44 -8.69 -8.27
N PHE A 193 20.91 -8.01 -7.23
CA PHE A 193 20.41 -6.64 -7.29
C PHE A 193 21.45 -5.58 -6.87
N ALA A 194 22.57 -6.00 -6.28
CA ALA A 194 23.63 -5.11 -5.79
C ALA A 194 24.16 -4.08 -6.84
N PRO A 195 24.24 -4.40 -8.16
CA PRO A 195 24.66 -3.41 -9.16
C PRO A 195 23.72 -2.21 -9.34
N LEU A 196 22.46 -2.31 -8.91
CA LEU A 196 21.49 -1.22 -9.02
C LEU A 196 21.67 -0.24 -7.86
N GLY A 197 21.46 1.05 -8.10
CA GLY A 197 21.59 2.09 -7.06
C GLY A 197 20.57 1.96 -5.93
N ASN A 198 20.97 2.33 -4.73
CA ASN A 198 20.12 2.46 -3.54
C ASN A 198 20.44 3.78 -2.83
N ILE A 199 19.54 4.21 -1.94
CA ILE A 199 19.80 5.33 -1.03
C ILE A 199 20.48 4.75 0.19
N GLN A 200 21.73 5.14 0.43
CA GLN A 200 22.52 4.65 1.57
C GLN A 200 21.78 4.87 2.89
N ARG A 201 21.67 3.83 3.71
CA ARG A 201 21.03 3.90 5.02
C ARG A 201 22.02 3.53 6.14
N PRO A 202 21.85 4.09 7.35
CA PRO A 202 22.60 3.65 8.52
C PRO A 202 22.37 2.17 8.81
N LYS A 203 23.39 1.50 9.37
CA LYS A 203 23.22 0.14 9.90
C LYS A 203 22.28 0.17 11.10
N ALA A 204 21.51 -0.90 11.28
CA ALA A 204 20.72 -1.07 12.49
C ALA A 204 21.63 -1.13 13.73
N THR A 205 21.15 -0.51 14.80
CA THR A 205 21.75 -0.49 16.14
C THR A 205 21.08 -1.46 17.09
N SER A 206 19.82 -1.82 16.82
CA SER A 206 19.09 -2.83 17.59
C SER A 206 19.66 -4.23 17.38
N GLU A 207 19.66 -5.03 18.44
CA GLU A 207 19.98 -6.45 18.38
C GLU A 207 18.85 -7.23 17.68
N ASN A 208 19.20 -8.19 16.82
CA ASN A 208 18.23 -9.13 16.28
C ASN A 208 17.89 -10.20 17.33
N LYS A 209 16.67 -10.14 17.86
CA LYS A 209 16.17 -11.08 18.87
C LYS A 209 15.64 -12.40 18.29
N VAL A 210 15.44 -12.45 16.97
CA VAL A 210 14.90 -13.62 16.28
C VAL A 210 16.05 -14.57 15.94
N PRO A 211 15.92 -15.89 16.15
CA PRO A 211 17.00 -16.87 15.93
C PRO A 211 17.20 -17.19 14.43
N VAL A 212 17.47 -16.17 13.63
CA VAL A 212 17.84 -16.27 12.21
C VAL A 212 19.10 -15.47 11.92
N ASP A 213 19.89 -15.96 10.98
CA ASP A 213 21.10 -15.30 10.52
C ASP A 213 20.79 -14.37 9.34
N LEU A 214 21.30 -13.13 9.39
CA LEU A 214 21.09 -12.10 8.38
C LEU A 214 22.38 -11.79 7.61
N LYS A 215 23.27 -12.76 7.40
CA LYS A 215 24.57 -12.54 6.74
C LYS A 215 24.51 -11.99 5.32
N ASN A 216 23.47 -12.31 4.56
CA ASN A 216 23.38 -11.93 3.14
C ASN A 216 22.78 -10.52 2.94
N TYR A 217 22.55 -9.77 4.02
CA TYR A 217 21.68 -8.61 3.98
C TYR A 217 21.87 -7.71 5.21
N SER A 218 22.04 -6.40 5.04
CA SER A 218 22.13 -5.46 6.15
C SER A 218 20.73 -5.00 6.60
N PRO A 219 20.14 -5.47 7.72
CA PRO A 219 18.80 -5.07 8.15
C PRO A 219 18.70 -3.59 8.48
N SER A 220 17.51 -3.01 8.30
CA SER A 220 17.21 -1.68 8.80
C SER A 220 16.89 -1.70 10.28
N GLU A 221 17.03 -0.53 10.92
CA GLU A 221 16.54 -0.31 12.28
C GLU A 221 15.02 -0.55 12.38
N HIS A 222 14.28 -0.18 11.33
CA HIS A 222 12.84 -0.35 11.28
C HIS A 222 12.45 -1.84 11.30
N LEU A 223 13.04 -2.68 10.44
CA LEU A 223 12.73 -4.12 10.43
C LEU A 223 12.96 -4.74 11.79
N LEU A 224 14.13 -4.52 12.42
CA LEU A 224 14.45 -5.13 13.72
C LEU A 224 13.52 -4.67 14.84
N LYS A 225 12.91 -3.48 14.72
CA LYS A 225 11.94 -2.95 15.69
C LYS A 225 10.48 -3.21 15.31
N SER A 226 10.21 -3.61 14.08
CA SER A 226 8.86 -3.76 13.55
C SER A 226 8.07 -4.81 14.31
N HIS A 227 6.75 -4.60 14.43
CA HIS A 227 5.88 -5.54 15.12
C HIS A 227 5.78 -6.87 14.38
N SER A 228 5.80 -6.85 13.04
CA SER A 228 5.80 -8.08 12.23
C SER A 228 7.05 -8.94 12.40
N TRP A 229 8.25 -8.33 12.42
CA TRP A 229 9.51 -9.05 12.63
C TRP A 229 9.56 -9.72 14.01
N ASN A 230 9.02 -9.04 15.02
CA ASN A 230 9.04 -9.46 16.42
C ASN A 230 7.79 -10.27 16.85
N HIS A 231 7.11 -10.93 15.91
CA HIS A 231 5.97 -11.83 16.17
C HIS A 231 4.75 -11.20 16.86
N ARG A 232 4.56 -9.88 16.73
CA ARG A 232 3.40 -9.16 17.27
C ARG A 232 2.29 -8.93 16.24
N ALA A 233 2.62 -9.03 14.96
CA ALA A 233 1.67 -8.81 13.88
C ALA A 233 1.90 -9.76 12.70
N GLY A 234 0.82 -10.18 12.04
CA GLY A 234 0.88 -10.89 10.76
C GLY A 234 1.04 -9.95 9.56
N HIS A 235 0.95 -8.64 9.80
CA HIS A 235 0.99 -7.57 8.81
C HIS A 235 1.91 -6.44 9.28
N GLU A 236 2.45 -5.68 8.34
CA GLU A 236 3.26 -4.50 8.63
C GLU A 236 2.74 -3.27 7.90
N MET A 237 2.45 -3.44 6.60
CA MET A 237 2.12 -2.36 5.70
C MET A 237 0.69 -2.46 5.17
N ASP A 238 0.00 -1.32 5.12
CA ASP A 238 -1.22 -1.10 4.35
C ASP A 238 -0.83 -0.52 2.97
N SER A 239 -1.43 -1.03 1.88
CA SER A 239 -1.16 -0.60 0.50
C SER A 239 -2.30 0.13 -0.20
N SER A 240 -3.29 0.63 0.55
CA SER A 240 -4.34 1.49 0.00
C SER A 240 -3.83 2.85 -0.46
N LEU A 241 -2.70 3.31 0.10
CA LEU A 241 -1.94 4.46 -0.36
C LEU A 241 -0.44 4.16 -0.29
N VAL A 242 0.22 4.19 -1.44
CA VAL A 242 1.67 4.00 -1.55
C VAL A 242 2.28 5.13 -2.37
N LEU A 243 3.23 5.87 -1.81
CA LEU A 243 4.08 6.76 -2.61
C LEU A 243 5.37 6.04 -2.98
N TRP A 244 5.76 6.12 -4.25
CA TRP A 244 6.91 5.42 -4.80
C TRP A 244 7.62 6.22 -5.89
N ASN A 245 8.91 6.48 -5.74
CA ASN A 245 9.75 7.11 -6.75
C ASN A 245 10.67 6.07 -7.40
N LYS A 246 10.37 5.70 -8.65
CA LYS A 246 11.10 4.64 -9.38
C LYS A 246 12.57 5.00 -9.61
N LYS A 247 12.87 6.27 -9.85
CA LYS A 247 14.23 6.76 -10.14
C LYS A 247 15.10 6.81 -8.89
N ARG A 248 14.52 7.15 -7.74
CA ARG A 248 15.22 7.17 -6.45
C ARG A 248 15.32 5.77 -5.84
N GLN A 249 14.42 4.86 -6.22
CA GLN A 249 14.40 3.48 -5.75
C GLN A 249 14.63 2.45 -6.87
N PRO A 250 15.69 2.56 -7.69
CA PRO A 250 15.84 1.72 -8.87
C PRO A 250 16.09 0.25 -8.51
N ARG A 251 16.84 -0.01 -7.42
CA ARG A 251 17.04 -1.37 -6.89
C ARG A 251 15.76 -1.96 -6.32
N ALA A 252 15.06 -1.24 -5.46
CA ALA A 252 13.82 -1.72 -4.86
C ALA A 252 12.75 -1.96 -5.92
N THR A 253 12.65 -1.11 -6.95
CA THR A 253 11.67 -1.30 -8.03
C THR A 253 11.98 -2.56 -8.85
N ALA A 254 13.25 -2.90 -9.05
CA ALA A 254 13.64 -4.15 -9.71
C ALA A 254 13.33 -5.39 -8.84
N ILE A 255 13.51 -5.30 -7.51
CA ILE A 255 13.12 -6.36 -6.57
C ILE A 255 11.58 -6.52 -6.56
N LEU A 256 10.83 -5.42 -6.54
CA LEU A 256 9.37 -5.44 -6.62
C LEU A 256 8.89 -6.14 -7.90
N ALA A 257 9.49 -5.80 -9.04
CA ALA A 257 9.24 -6.47 -10.31
C ALA A 257 9.64 -7.96 -10.27
N ALA A 258 10.72 -8.29 -9.57
CA ALA A 258 11.17 -9.67 -9.41
C ALA A 258 10.17 -10.53 -8.63
N PHE A 259 9.48 -10.00 -7.62
CA PHE A 259 8.47 -10.76 -6.87
C PHE A 259 7.32 -11.25 -7.76
N VAL A 260 7.06 -10.57 -8.87
CA VAL A 260 6.00 -10.93 -9.81
C VAL A 260 6.49 -11.56 -11.10
N ALA A 261 7.80 -11.73 -11.30
CA ALA A 261 8.37 -12.30 -12.51
C ALA A 261 8.56 -13.82 -12.44
N ILE A 262 8.69 -14.49 -13.59
CA ILE A 262 9.02 -15.93 -13.69
C ILE A 262 10.53 -16.14 -13.60
N ASN A 263 11.08 -15.99 -12.39
CA ASN A 263 12.52 -15.92 -12.14
C ASN A 263 13.08 -16.85 -11.05
N GLY A 264 12.21 -17.66 -10.43
CA GLY A 264 12.59 -18.54 -9.32
C GLY A 264 12.69 -17.85 -7.96
N ILE A 265 12.44 -16.55 -7.86
CA ILE A 265 12.17 -15.88 -6.58
C ILE A 265 10.72 -16.15 -6.20
N ASN A 266 10.55 -16.76 -5.03
CA ASN A 266 9.22 -16.92 -4.45
C ASN A 266 8.66 -15.56 -4.04
N ARG A 267 7.35 -15.38 -4.21
CA ARG A 267 6.66 -14.22 -3.66
C ARG A 267 6.84 -14.18 -2.14
N PRO A 268 7.06 -13.00 -1.55
CA PRO A 268 7.07 -12.86 -0.11
C PRO A 268 5.75 -13.32 0.53
N PRO A 269 5.78 -13.81 1.78
CA PRO A 269 4.56 -14.14 2.50
C PRO A 269 3.72 -12.87 2.72
N SER A 270 2.47 -12.88 2.27
CA SER A 270 1.54 -11.77 2.42
C SER A 270 0.10 -12.24 2.22
N TYR A 271 -0.89 -11.47 2.70
CA TYR A 271 -2.29 -11.66 2.31
C TYR A 271 -2.54 -11.28 0.84
N GLY A 272 -1.77 -10.34 0.30
CA GLY A 272 -1.92 -9.80 -1.04
C GLY A 272 -0.63 -9.14 -1.51
N ASP A 273 -0.73 -7.92 -2.03
CA ASP A 273 0.42 -7.14 -2.51
C ASP A 273 1.10 -6.32 -1.41
N LYS A 274 0.39 -6.02 -0.32
CA LYS A 274 0.74 -4.94 0.61
C LYS A 274 2.16 -4.98 1.18
N GLU A 275 2.60 -6.16 1.63
CA GLU A 275 3.93 -6.31 2.24
C GLU A 275 5.06 -6.26 1.19
N LEU A 276 4.75 -6.44 -0.10
CA LEU A 276 5.76 -6.57 -1.14
C LEU A 276 6.50 -5.25 -1.40
N TYR A 277 5.87 -4.09 -1.19
CA TYR A 277 6.55 -2.79 -1.31
C TYR A 277 7.56 -2.60 -0.18
N PHE A 278 7.14 -2.85 1.06
CA PHE A 278 8.01 -2.81 2.24
C PHE A 278 9.19 -3.77 2.08
N LEU A 279 8.93 -5.03 1.73
CA LEU A 279 9.99 -6.03 1.59
C LEU A 279 10.93 -5.73 0.43
N ALA A 280 10.43 -5.12 -0.65
CA ALA A 280 11.28 -4.69 -1.76
C ALA A 280 12.28 -3.61 -1.37
N VAL A 281 11.87 -2.59 -0.59
CA VAL A 281 12.81 -1.56 -0.10
C VAL A 281 13.72 -2.09 1.00
N GLU A 282 13.21 -2.97 1.87
CA GLU A 282 14.01 -3.57 2.92
C GLU A 282 15.15 -4.36 2.29
N LEU A 283 14.84 -5.31 1.40
CA LEU A 283 15.82 -6.14 0.69
C LEU A 283 16.68 -5.37 -0.33
N ALA A 284 16.27 -4.17 -0.75
CA ALA A 284 17.12 -3.28 -1.55
C ALA A 284 18.21 -2.61 -0.72
N GLU A 285 18.19 -2.74 0.60
CA GLU A 285 19.11 -2.06 1.51
C GLU A 285 19.07 -0.53 1.32
N THR A 286 17.89 0.01 1.04
CA THR A 286 17.68 1.42 0.73
C THR A 286 16.97 2.13 1.89
N GLN A 287 17.11 3.45 2.00
CA GLN A 287 16.25 4.23 2.89
C GLN A 287 14.80 4.20 2.40
N TYR A 288 13.86 4.15 3.34
CA TYR A 288 12.42 4.24 3.10
C TYR A 288 11.74 4.85 4.33
N ALA A 289 10.50 5.31 4.17
CA ALA A 289 9.76 5.92 5.26
C ALA A 289 8.36 5.31 5.44
N PHE A 290 7.98 5.15 6.70
CA PHE A 290 6.61 4.91 7.13
C PHE A 290 6.03 6.14 7.82
N SER A 291 4.70 6.23 7.82
CA SER A 291 3.91 7.07 8.73
C SER A 291 4.37 6.89 10.17
N ASP A 292 4.48 7.99 10.93
CA ASP A 292 4.79 7.91 12.37
C ASP A 292 3.64 7.29 13.20
N PHE A 293 2.46 7.15 12.59
CA PHE A 293 1.24 6.68 13.24
C PHE A 293 0.88 5.26 12.82
N GLY A 294 0.45 4.47 13.79
CA GLY A 294 -0.24 3.21 13.55
C GLY A 294 -1.64 3.43 13.00
N VAL A 295 -2.24 2.38 12.46
CA VAL A 295 -3.61 2.43 11.94
C VAL A 295 -4.64 2.58 13.07
N GLY A 296 -5.67 3.38 12.82
CA GLY A 296 -6.83 3.53 13.68
C GLY A 296 -7.99 2.61 13.32
N GLY A 297 -9.05 2.67 14.12
CA GLY A 297 -10.34 2.05 13.81
C GLY A 297 -11.34 3.12 13.38
N VAL A 298 -12.20 2.79 12.41
CA VAL A 298 -13.36 3.61 12.04
C VAL A 298 -14.60 2.74 11.88
N GLY A 299 -15.72 3.15 12.46
CA GLY A 299 -16.97 2.42 12.34
C GLY A 299 -18.05 2.89 13.29
N TRP A 300 -19.12 2.11 13.37
CA TRP A 300 -20.26 2.38 14.26
C TRP A 300 -20.14 1.74 15.63
N ASP A 301 -19.38 0.66 15.77
CA ASP A 301 -19.16 -0.02 17.04
C ASP A 301 -18.09 0.74 17.84
N PHE A 302 -18.57 1.67 18.64
CA PHE A 302 -17.79 2.44 19.60
C PHE A 302 -18.20 2.07 21.02
N ARG A 303 -17.24 1.57 21.79
CA ARG A 303 -17.41 1.20 23.19
C ARG A 303 -16.63 2.20 24.04
N ASP A 304 -17.32 3.22 24.52
CA ASP A 304 -16.74 4.31 25.29
C ASP A 304 -16.46 3.88 26.74
N ASN A 305 -15.18 3.84 27.10
CA ASN A 305 -14.75 3.66 28.49
C ASN A 305 -13.87 4.84 28.96
N GLY A 306 -13.98 5.98 28.28
CA GLY A 306 -13.18 7.17 28.51
C GLY A 306 -11.87 7.22 27.69
N PRO A 307 -11.12 8.34 27.82
CA PRO A 307 -9.90 8.58 27.05
C PRO A 307 -8.85 7.49 27.24
N GLY A 308 -8.31 6.97 26.14
CA GLY A 308 -7.28 5.92 26.13
C GLY A 308 -7.73 4.56 26.66
N LYS A 309 -9.03 4.33 26.85
CA LYS A 309 -9.60 3.08 27.40
C LYS A 309 -10.73 2.51 26.54
N SER A 310 -11.09 3.21 25.48
CA SER A 310 -12.21 2.86 24.62
C SER A 310 -11.80 1.88 23.52
N VAL A 311 -12.80 1.33 22.84
CA VAL A 311 -12.63 0.47 21.65
C VAL A 311 -13.41 1.07 20.50
N VAL A 312 -12.78 1.18 19.32
CA VAL A 312 -13.45 1.60 18.08
C VAL A 312 -13.23 0.50 17.05
N CYS A 313 -14.28 -0.26 16.74
CA CYS A 313 -14.21 -1.37 15.78
C CYS A 313 -14.61 -0.94 14.36
N GLY A 314 -14.02 -1.61 13.38
CA GLY A 314 -14.38 -1.50 11.97
C GLY A 314 -13.14 -1.37 11.08
N HIS A 315 -13.20 -0.51 10.07
CA HIS A 315 -12.18 -0.41 9.04
C HIS A 315 -11.00 0.49 9.44
N ALA A 316 -10.02 0.62 8.54
CA ALA A 316 -8.79 1.34 8.77
C ALA A 316 -8.99 2.86 8.60
N SER A 317 -8.49 3.63 9.56
CA SER A 317 -8.34 5.08 9.46
C SER A 317 -6.87 5.46 9.58
N HIS A 318 -6.35 6.25 8.66
CA HIS A 318 -4.96 6.67 8.62
C HIS A 318 -4.83 8.18 8.84
N TYR A 319 -3.77 8.58 9.52
CA TYR A 319 -3.53 9.97 9.94
C TYR A 319 -2.46 10.62 9.06
N TYR A 320 -2.35 11.94 9.15
CA TYR A 320 -1.25 12.64 8.49
C TYR A 320 0.10 12.08 8.99
N PRO A 321 1.03 11.66 8.11
CA PRO A 321 2.09 10.72 8.47
C PRO A 321 3.29 11.33 9.22
N ILE A 322 3.18 12.59 9.62
CA ILE A 322 4.25 13.35 10.30
C ILE A 322 3.85 13.62 11.73
N LYS A 323 4.65 13.11 12.67
CA LYS A 323 4.53 13.39 14.10
C LYS A 323 4.73 14.89 14.37
N PRO A 324 3.76 15.57 14.99
CA PRO A 324 3.96 16.96 15.43
C PRO A 324 5.11 17.08 16.42
N ALA A 325 5.84 18.20 16.38
CA ALA A 325 6.92 18.48 17.33
C ALA A 325 6.43 18.57 18.79
N ASN A 326 5.20 19.07 18.99
CA ASN A 326 4.58 19.13 20.31
C ASN A 326 3.86 17.81 20.64
N ALA A 327 4.39 17.05 21.60
CA ALA A 327 3.83 15.78 22.04
C ALA A 327 2.34 15.83 22.45
N SER A 328 1.87 16.95 23.01
CA SER A 328 0.47 17.12 23.41
C SER A 328 -0.52 17.16 22.23
N THR A 329 -0.01 17.40 21.01
CA THR A 329 -0.82 17.47 19.78
C THR A 329 -0.80 16.18 18.96
N VAL A 330 -0.07 15.15 19.41
CA VAL A 330 0.02 13.86 18.69
C VAL A 330 -1.37 13.24 18.53
N ALA A 331 -2.16 13.17 19.60
CA ALA A 331 -3.50 12.57 19.58
C ALA A 331 -4.52 13.36 18.74
N SER A 332 -4.29 14.67 18.53
CA SER A 332 -5.12 15.53 17.69
C SER A 332 -4.65 15.58 16.23
N THR A 333 -3.70 14.73 15.83
CA THR A 333 -3.29 14.62 14.42
C THR A 333 -4.51 14.24 13.58
N ARG A 334 -4.72 15.02 12.51
CA ARG A 334 -5.84 14.86 11.59
C ARG A 334 -5.85 13.49 10.91
N VAL A 335 -7.05 12.93 10.75
CA VAL A 335 -7.27 11.77 9.88
C VAL A 335 -7.11 12.23 8.44
N LEU A 336 -6.19 11.61 7.72
CA LEU A 336 -5.91 11.91 6.33
C LEU A 336 -6.90 11.19 5.40
N TYR A 337 -7.06 9.89 5.59
CA TYR A 337 -7.91 9.06 4.73
C TYR A 337 -8.43 7.81 5.45
N LEU A 338 -9.46 7.20 4.88
CA LEU A 338 -9.99 5.89 5.22
C LEU A 338 -9.73 4.90 4.09
N ASN A 339 -9.62 3.62 4.44
CA ASN A 339 -9.54 2.51 3.49
C ASN A 339 -10.69 1.52 3.77
N SER A 340 -11.79 1.62 3.01
CA SER A 340 -12.97 0.78 3.17
C SER A 340 -14.06 1.06 2.13
N ASP A 341 -14.72 0.01 1.62
CA ASP A 341 -15.96 0.13 0.85
C ASP A 341 -17.18 0.52 1.71
N ALA A 342 -17.12 0.37 3.04
CA ALA A 342 -18.14 0.86 3.96
C ALA A 342 -18.35 2.38 3.89
N ILE A 343 -17.47 3.13 3.22
CA ILE A 343 -17.71 4.53 2.85
C ILE A 343 -19.00 4.70 2.03
N LEU A 344 -19.48 3.65 1.34
CA LEU A 344 -20.76 3.65 0.63
C LEU A 344 -21.97 3.39 1.54
N GLU A 345 -21.73 2.84 2.73
CA GLU A 345 -22.78 2.44 3.69
C GLU A 345 -22.88 3.38 4.88
N TYR A 346 -21.81 4.13 5.20
CA TYR A 346 -21.83 5.08 6.28
C TYR A 346 -22.90 6.15 6.06
N GLU A 347 -23.83 6.23 7.01
CA GLU A 347 -24.84 7.28 7.08
C GLU A 347 -24.66 8.14 8.35
N PRO A 348 -23.62 9.00 8.43
CA PRO A 348 -23.29 9.73 9.66
C PRO A 348 -24.43 10.60 10.23
N ALA A 349 -25.39 10.99 9.37
CA ALA A 349 -26.59 11.73 9.76
C ALA A 349 -27.61 10.87 10.54
N LYS A 350 -27.71 9.57 10.24
CA LYS A 350 -28.64 8.65 10.91
C LYS A 350 -27.95 7.85 12.02
N LYS A 351 -26.72 7.41 11.77
CA LYS A 351 -25.93 6.58 12.69
C LYS A 351 -24.54 7.19 12.86
N PRO A 352 -24.19 7.67 14.07
CA PRO A 352 -22.89 8.26 14.32
C PRO A 352 -21.76 7.30 13.94
N VAL A 353 -20.77 7.81 13.22
CA VAL A 353 -19.52 7.10 12.90
C VAL A 353 -18.42 7.68 13.76
N TYR A 354 -17.60 6.80 14.33
CA TYR A 354 -16.48 7.15 15.19
C TYR A 354 -15.18 6.66 14.56
N TYR A 355 -14.10 7.38 14.83
CA TYR A 355 -12.74 6.94 14.54
C TYR A 355 -11.89 7.05 15.80
N SER A 356 -10.82 6.28 15.92
CA SER A 356 -9.86 6.42 17.03
C SER A 356 -9.00 7.68 16.87
N GLN A 357 -8.55 8.30 17.95
CA GLN A 357 -7.48 9.31 17.88
C GLN A 357 -6.16 8.71 17.37
N ALA A 358 -5.32 9.57 16.80
CA ALA A 358 -4.01 9.18 16.29
C ALA A 358 -3.13 8.62 17.41
N ARG A 359 -2.46 7.50 17.13
CA ARG A 359 -1.51 6.86 18.03
C ARG A 359 -0.23 6.53 17.27
N LEU A 360 0.91 6.78 17.90
CA LEU A 360 2.21 6.49 17.31
C LEU A 360 2.38 4.99 17.11
N TYR A 361 3.04 4.61 16.02
CA TYR A 361 3.24 3.21 15.66
C TYR A 361 4.04 2.43 16.73
N GLU A 362 4.97 3.07 17.44
CA GLU A 362 5.74 2.42 18.50
C GLU A 362 4.89 1.90 19.67
N VAL A 363 3.67 2.40 19.83
CA VAL A 363 2.78 2.00 20.93
C VAL A 363 2.11 0.67 20.61
N TYR A 364 2.56 -0.39 21.28
CA TYR A 364 1.90 -1.68 21.28
C TYR A 364 0.90 -1.79 22.43
N ALA A 365 -0.40 -1.76 22.12
CA ALA A 365 -1.47 -1.85 23.13
C ALA A 365 -1.63 -3.26 23.73
N GLY A 366 -1.12 -4.30 23.06
CA GLY A 366 -1.21 -5.68 23.47
C GLY A 366 -1.89 -6.59 22.45
N SER A 367 -2.13 -7.84 22.84
CA SER A 367 -2.76 -8.87 21.99
C SER A 367 -4.28 -8.72 21.97
N PHE A 368 -4.87 -8.70 20.78
CA PHE A 368 -6.32 -8.73 20.58
C PHE A 368 -6.94 -10.03 21.12
N VAL A 369 -6.23 -11.16 20.97
CA VAL A 369 -6.68 -12.48 21.45
C VAL A 369 -6.80 -12.48 22.96
N ASP A 370 -5.79 -11.95 23.66
CA ASP A 370 -5.75 -11.92 25.13
C ASP A 370 -6.84 -10.98 25.70
N ARG A 371 -7.25 -9.98 24.91
CA ARG A 371 -8.34 -9.05 25.24
C ARG A 371 -9.74 -9.57 24.85
N GLY A 372 -9.83 -10.71 24.15
CA GLY A 372 -11.10 -11.24 23.65
C GLY A 372 -11.78 -10.32 22.62
N LEU A 373 -10.99 -9.56 21.86
CA LEU A 373 -11.49 -8.61 20.85
C LEU A 373 -11.25 -9.12 19.42
N GLU A 374 -12.14 -8.74 18.52
CA GLU A 374 -11.97 -8.98 17.10
C GLU A 374 -10.76 -8.18 16.57
N GLN A 375 -10.10 -8.70 15.52
CA GLN A 375 -8.84 -8.13 15.02
C GLN A 375 -9.01 -6.73 14.40
N GLU A 376 -10.25 -6.31 14.18
CA GLU A 376 -10.64 -5.01 13.65
C GLU A 376 -11.08 -4.00 14.73
N CYS A 377 -10.89 -4.35 16.01
CA CYS A 377 -11.29 -3.55 17.17
C CYS A 377 -10.11 -2.92 17.94
N PRO A 378 -9.41 -1.91 17.38
CA PRO A 378 -8.43 -1.14 18.15
C PRO A 378 -8.95 -0.73 19.52
N PHE A 379 -8.15 -1.03 20.54
CA PHE A 379 -8.45 -0.81 21.95
C PHE A 379 -7.36 0.04 22.62
N ASP A 380 -7.66 0.46 23.85
CA ASP A 380 -6.90 1.48 24.57
C ASP A 380 -6.76 2.75 23.72
N VAL A 381 -7.87 3.16 23.10
CA VAL A 381 -7.98 4.34 22.23
C VAL A 381 -8.95 5.36 22.83
N THR A 382 -8.92 6.58 22.29
CA THR A 382 -9.98 7.57 22.49
C THR A 382 -10.79 7.63 21.20
N GLY A 383 -12.11 7.41 21.26
CA GLY A 383 -12.99 7.57 20.11
C GLY A 383 -13.32 9.04 19.85
N VAL A 384 -13.46 9.39 18.57
CA VAL A 384 -13.86 10.72 18.10
C VAL A 384 -14.99 10.54 17.12
N ARG A 385 -16.11 11.22 17.38
CA ARG A 385 -17.24 11.25 16.44
C ARG A 385 -16.84 12.07 15.21
N PHE A 386 -17.27 11.64 14.02
CA PHE A 386 -17.12 12.46 12.82
C PHE A 386 -17.75 13.85 12.98
N SER A 387 -16.97 14.85 12.56
CA SER A 387 -17.45 16.22 12.36
C SER A 387 -18.43 16.29 11.18
N SER A 388 -19.20 17.37 11.11
CA SER A 388 -20.06 17.65 9.96
C SER A 388 -19.29 17.71 8.64
N ALA A 389 -18.05 18.21 8.65
CA ALA A 389 -17.20 18.26 7.46
C ALA A 389 -16.80 16.85 6.97
N GLN A 390 -16.39 15.97 7.89
CA GLN A 390 -16.08 14.57 7.57
C GLN A 390 -17.31 13.81 7.06
N ALA A 391 -18.47 14.02 7.71
CA ALA A 391 -19.73 13.45 7.27
C ALA A 391 -20.10 13.91 5.84
N ASN A 392 -19.97 15.20 5.55
CA ASN A 392 -20.22 15.75 4.22
C ASN A 392 -19.26 15.19 3.16
N CYS A 393 -18.00 14.93 3.52
CA CYS A 393 -17.04 14.31 2.62
C CYS A 393 -17.48 12.91 2.18
N ILE A 394 -17.99 12.10 3.12
CA ILE A 394 -18.52 10.76 2.83
C ILE A 394 -19.75 10.84 1.92
N LEU A 395 -20.71 11.71 2.26
CA LEU A 395 -21.92 11.89 1.45
C LEU A 395 -21.58 12.36 0.03
N LEU A 396 -20.56 13.21 -0.13
CA LEU A 396 -20.08 13.65 -1.43
C LEU A 396 -19.47 12.50 -2.23
N ARG A 397 -18.63 11.66 -1.60
CA ARG A 397 -18.09 10.43 -2.21
C ARG A 397 -19.21 9.50 -2.70
N GLN A 398 -20.23 9.26 -1.88
CA GLN A 398 -21.40 8.45 -2.24
C GLN A 398 -22.17 9.03 -3.42
N ARG A 399 -22.34 10.36 -3.46
CA ARG A 399 -22.96 11.04 -4.60
C ARG A 399 -22.16 10.86 -5.89
N TYR A 400 -20.83 10.97 -5.83
CA TYR A 400 -19.97 10.69 -6.98
C TYR A 400 -20.09 9.24 -7.44
N TYR A 401 -20.17 8.29 -6.50
CA TYR A 401 -20.37 6.88 -6.82
C TYR A 401 -21.66 6.64 -7.62
N GLU A 402 -22.78 7.24 -7.21
CA GLU A 402 -24.05 7.11 -7.94
C GLU A 402 -24.02 7.81 -9.32
N ILE A 403 -23.36 8.96 -9.43
CA ILE A 403 -23.14 9.63 -10.73
C ILE A 403 -22.36 8.72 -11.69
N VAL A 404 -21.27 8.11 -11.21
CA VAL A 404 -20.46 7.21 -12.02
C VAL A 404 -21.22 5.95 -12.38
N LYS A 405 -21.98 5.35 -11.44
CA LYS A 405 -22.84 4.20 -11.74
C LYS A 405 -23.80 4.50 -12.88
N PHE A 406 -24.41 5.68 -12.88
CA PHE A 406 -25.28 6.11 -13.97
C PHE A 406 -24.53 6.25 -15.31
N TRP A 407 -23.27 6.69 -15.31
CA TRP A 407 -22.48 6.80 -16.54
C TRP A 407 -22.08 5.45 -17.15
N ILE A 408 -21.89 4.42 -16.32
CA ILE A 408 -21.29 3.14 -16.76
C ILE A 408 -22.30 1.98 -16.87
N GLN A 409 -23.58 2.25 -16.61
CA GLN A 409 -24.72 1.39 -16.98
C GLN A 409 -24.83 1.34 -18.51
#